data_AF-A0AAV0BXD7-F1
#
_entry.id   AF-A0AAV0BXD7-F1
#
_cell.length_a   1.000
_cell.length_b   1.000
_cell.length_c   1.000
_cell.angle_alpha   90.00
_cell.angle_beta   90.00
_cell.angle_gamma   90.00
#
_symmetry.space_group_name_H-M   'P 1'
#
loop_
_entity.id
_entity.type
_entity.pdbx_description
1 polymer ?
#
loop_
_entity_poly.entity_id
_entity_poly.type
_entity_poly.pdbx_seq_one_letter_code
_entity_poly.pdbx_strand_id
1 'polypeptide(L)'
;MGRDEEVADHYSVLGLPSGEEGSKLSPEAIRKAYYAKAKALHPDKRPNSHNAAAHRDFQKLLNSYEVLKDERTRKRFDDECKAARDAKRRKVAVATTASDLKAPSGAAAQAKFRAGELRYVLEVTWSKKERQYTHGELRELLAEFGEVKFVYGMGSKKKGLVAFAMTSREALLSASKLGRVTCTTQVPSQLFISIHLS
;
A
#
# COMPACT_ATOMS: atom_id res chain seq x y z
N MET A 1 24.94 -5.40 -9.52
CA MET A 1 24.20 -6.67 -9.45
C MET A 1 23.26 -6.58 -8.27
N GLY A 2 21.96 -6.66 -8.52
CA GLY A 2 20.88 -6.30 -7.59
C GLY A 2 20.85 -7.20 -6.37
N ARG A 3 20.87 -6.57 -5.19
CA ARG A 3 20.47 -7.21 -3.93
C ARG A 3 18.93 -7.25 -3.89
N ASP A 4 18.35 -7.99 -4.83
CA ASP A 4 16.99 -8.53 -4.70
C ASP A 4 17.07 -9.87 -3.96
N GLU A 5 17.86 -9.90 -2.88
CA GLU A 5 17.70 -10.89 -1.84
C GLU A 5 16.49 -10.41 -1.05
N GLU A 6 15.31 -10.73 -1.62
CA GLU A 6 14.06 -10.88 -0.89
C GLU A 6 14.42 -11.28 0.54
N VAL A 7 13.88 -10.58 1.54
CA VAL A 7 14.00 -10.95 2.95
C VAL A 7 13.25 -12.26 3.13
N ALA A 8 13.79 -13.31 2.52
CA ALA A 8 13.26 -14.62 2.37
C ALA A 8 13.45 -15.22 3.74
N ASP A 9 12.32 -15.44 4.40
CA ASP A 9 12.28 -16.00 5.71
C ASP A 9 13.04 -17.35 5.71
N HIS A 10 14.25 -17.35 6.28
CA HIS A 10 15.14 -18.52 6.26
C HIS A 10 14.46 -19.74 6.89
N TYR A 11 13.59 -19.50 7.89
CA TYR A 11 12.73 -20.52 8.49
C TYR A 11 11.76 -21.15 7.47
N SER A 12 11.10 -20.34 6.64
CA SER A 12 10.20 -20.81 5.56
C SER A 12 10.94 -21.64 4.51
N VAL A 13 12.19 -21.29 4.18
CA VAL A 13 13.02 -22.09 3.26
C VAL A 13 13.24 -23.51 3.81
N LEU A 14 13.42 -23.65 5.12
CA LEU A 14 13.52 -24.95 5.80
C LEU A 14 12.15 -25.63 6.03
N GLY A 15 11.04 -24.92 5.83
CA GLY A 15 9.69 -25.40 6.13
C GLY A 15 9.33 -25.32 7.61
N LEU A 16 9.97 -24.41 8.33
CA LEU A 16 9.74 -24.14 9.75
C LEU A 16 8.86 -22.90 9.92
N PRO A 17 8.09 -22.79 11.02
CA PRO A 17 7.30 -21.60 11.30
C PRO A 17 8.21 -20.38 11.52
N SER A 18 7.86 -19.27 10.87
CA SER A 18 8.51 -17.96 11.05
C SER A 18 8.00 -17.24 12.30
N GLY A 19 8.85 -16.43 12.93
CA GLY A 19 8.44 -15.51 13.99
C GLY A 19 8.85 -15.96 15.38
N GLU A 20 8.02 -15.69 16.38
CA GLU A 20 8.27 -16.07 17.78
C GLU A 20 8.46 -17.58 17.93
N GLU A 21 7.76 -18.39 17.13
CA GLU A 21 7.93 -19.84 17.14
C GLU A 21 9.24 -20.27 16.49
N GLY A 22 9.65 -19.61 15.40
CA GLY A 22 10.92 -19.88 14.71
C GLY A 22 12.14 -19.63 15.61
N SER A 23 12.15 -18.49 16.31
CA SER A 23 13.25 -18.15 17.24
C SER A 23 13.31 -19.05 18.48
N LYS A 24 12.21 -19.73 18.84
CA LYS A 24 12.14 -20.70 19.95
C LYS A 24 12.60 -22.11 19.55
N LEU A 25 12.85 -22.37 18.25
CA LEU A 25 13.28 -23.69 17.80
C LEU A 25 14.71 -24.01 18.27
N SER A 26 14.92 -25.24 18.71
CA SER A 26 16.25 -25.77 19.01
C SER A 26 17.08 -25.93 17.72
N PRO A 27 18.40 -25.69 17.74
CA PRO A 27 19.28 -25.95 16.59
C PRO A 27 19.18 -27.39 16.06
N GLU A 28 18.84 -28.35 16.92
CA GLU A 28 18.61 -29.74 16.51
C GLU A 28 17.38 -29.90 15.61
N ALA A 29 16.30 -29.17 15.91
CA ALA A 29 15.09 -29.16 15.09
C ALA A 29 15.36 -28.53 13.71
N ILE A 30 16.17 -27.47 13.68
CA ILE A 30 16.61 -26.81 12.44
C ILE A 30 17.45 -27.77 11.59
N ARG A 31 18.41 -28.47 12.20
CA ARG A 31 19.24 -29.49 11.53
C ARG A 31 18.40 -30.64 10.97
N LYS A 32 17.39 -31.09 11.73
CA LYS A 32 16.47 -32.15 11.30
C LYS A 32 15.64 -31.71 10.10
N ALA A 33 15.08 -30.50 10.12
CA ALA A 33 14.32 -29.95 9.01
C ALA A 33 15.19 -29.76 7.74
N TYR A 34 16.42 -29.26 7.92
CA TYR A 34 17.41 -29.17 6.85
C TYR A 34 17.66 -30.53 6.19
N TYR A 35 17.94 -31.57 6.98
CA TYR A 35 18.22 -32.90 6.45
C TYR A 35 17.03 -33.50 5.70
N ALA A 36 15.81 -33.34 6.24
CA ALA A 36 14.59 -33.77 5.58
C ALA A 36 14.39 -33.08 4.22
N LYS A 37 14.63 -31.76 4.17
CA LYS A 37 14.44 -30.96 2.95
C LYS A 37 15.55 -31.15 1.93
N ALA A 38 16.79 -31.29 2.37
CA ALA A 38 17.94 -31.62 1.52
C ALA A 38 17.74 -32.97 0.82
N LYS A 39 17.19 -33.98 1.52
CA LYS A 39 16.87 -35.28 0.93
C LYS A 39 15.75 -35.20 -0.11
N ALA A 40 14.78 -34.31 0.08
CA ALA A 40 13.68 -34.10 -0.85
C ALA A 40 14.09 -33.28 -2.09
N LEU A 41 15.03 -32.33 -1.91
CA LEU A 41 15.51 -31.42 -2.95
C LEU A 41 16.82 -31.87 -3.62
N HIS A 42 17.31 -33.07 -3.31
CA HIS A 42 18.57 -33.56 -3.86
C HIS A 42 18.49 -33.69 -5.40
N PRO A 43 19.45 -33.10 -6.15
CA PRO A 43 19.39 -33.06 -7.61
C PRO A 43 19.44 -34.45 -8.26
N ASP A 44 20.06 -35.44 -7.60
CA ASP A 44 20.14 -36.84 -8.06
C ASP A 44 18.76 -37.53 -8.20
N LYS A 45 17.75 -37.09 -7.45
CA LYS A 45 16.40 -37.67 -7.52
C LYS A 45 15.48 -36.98 -8.52
N ARG A 46 15.93 -35.93 -9.21
CA ARG A 46 15.10 -35.14 -10.12
C ARG A 46 15.53 -35.35 -11.59
N PRO A 47 14.59 -35.56 -12.53
CA PRO A 47 14.92 -35.75 -13.94
C PRO A 47 15.61 -34.50 -14.53
N ASN A 48 16.54 -34.74 -15.46
CA ASN A 48 17.52 -33.77 -16.01
C ASN A 48 16.93 -32.43 -16.51
N SER A 49 15.64 -32.35 -16.80
CA SER A 49 14.99 -31.14 -17.33
C SER A 49 14.81 -30.01 -16.28
N HIS A 50 14.99 -30.26 -14.98
CA HIS A 50 14.82 -29.27 -13.90
C HIS A 50 16.09 -29.04 -13.06
N ASN A 51 17.25 -29.46 -13.55
CA ASN A 51 18.50 -29.49 -12.77
C ASN A 51 18.94 -28.09 -12.30
N ALA A 52 18.80 -27.06 -13.14
CA ALA A 52 19.17 -25.68 -12.79
C ALA A 52 18.32 -25.10 -11.64
N ALA A 53 17.02 -25.39 -11.62
CA ALA A 53 16.13 -24.96 -10.55
C ALA A 53 16.41 -25.73 -9.25
N ALA A 54 16.64 -27.05 -9.34
CA ALA A 54 16.99 -27.88 -8.20
C ALA A 54 18.31 -27.43 -7.54
N HIS A 55 19.32 -27.07 -8.34
CA HIS A 55 20.58 -26.55 -7.82
C HIS A 55 20.39 -25.20 -7.12
N ARG A 56 19.59 -24.29 -7.68
CA ARG A 56 19.27 -22.99 -7.06
C ARG A 56 18.52 -23.15 -5.74
N ASP A 57 17.54 -24.05 -5.68
CA ASP A 57 16.78 -24.32 -4.46
C ASP A 57 17.66 -24.95 -3.37
N PHE A 58 18.57 -25.84 -3.75
CA PHE A 58 19.53 -26.44 -2.83
C PHE A 58 20.54 -25.42 -2.29
N GLN A 59 21.04 -24.53 -3.15
CA GLN A 59 21.92 -23.42 -2.73
C GLN A 59 21.20 -22.48 -1.74
N LYS A 60 19.92 -22.16 -1.98
CA LYS A 60 19.11 -21.36 -1.04
C LYS A 60 18.92 -22.06 0.31
N LEU A 61 18.67 -23.37 0.29
CA LEU A 61 18.54 -24.19 1.50
C LEU A 61 19.84 -24.18 2.31
N LEU A 62 20.98 -24.34 1.64
CA LEU A 62 22.30 -24.31 2.28
C LEU A 62 22.56 -22.96 2.94
N ASN A 63 22.40 -21.86 2.20
CA ASN A 63 22.58 -20.50 2.73
C ASN A 63 21.68 -20.24 3.95
N SER A 64 20.41 -20.67 3.88
CA SER A 64 19.47 -20.51 5.00
C SER A 64 19.90 -21.32 6.24
N TYR A 65 20.42 -22.54 6.04
CA TYR A 65 20.97 -23.33 7.14
C TYR A 65 22.24 -22.70 7.72
N GLU A 66 23.12 -22.12 6.90
CA GLU A 66 24.33 -21.45 7.40
C GLU A 66 24.03 -20.24 8.28
N VAL A 67 22.98 -19.48 7.96
CA VAL A 67 22.53 -18.37 8.80
C VAL A 67 21.93 -18.85 10.12
N LEU A 68 21.25 -20.00 10.12
CA LEU A 68 20.50 -20.53 11.28
C LEU A 68 21.28 -21.55 12.14
N LYS A 69 22.38 -22.12 11.62
CA LYS A 69 23.21 -23.12 12.35
C LYS A 69 23.92 -22.49 13.55
N ASP A 70 24.39 -21.26 13.39
CA ASP A 70 25.16 -20.53 14.39
C ASP A 70 24.21 -19.68 15.24
N GLU A 71 24.26 -19.85 16.57
CA GLU A 71 23.39 -19.10 17.47
C GLU A 71 23.61 -17.58 17.37
N ARG A 72 24.85 -17.16 17.11
CA ARG A 72 25.21 -15.73 16.97
C ARG A 72 24.57 -15.09 15.74
N THR A 73 24.59 -15.76 14.59
CA THR A 73 23.99 -15.26 13.35
C THR A 73 22.46 -15.35 13.42
N ARG A 74 21.93 -16.42 14.01
CA ARG A 74 20.50 -16.58 14.29
C ARG A 74 19.97 -15.44 15.15
N LYS A 75 20.63 -15.14 16.27
CA LYS A 75 20.25 -14.04 17.17
C LYS A 75 20.25 -12.69 16.46
N ARG A 76 21.26 -12.43 15.61
CA ARG A 76 21.33 -11.19 14.82
C ARG A 76 20.15 -11.10 13.84
N PHE A 77 19.86 -12.19 13.13
CA PHE A 77 18.72 -12.26 12.22
C PHE A 77 17.37 -12.08 12.95
N ASP A 78 17.20 -12.72 14.12
CA ASP A 78 16.00 -12.58 14.94
C ASP A 78 15.81 -11.16 15.46
N ASP A 79 16.89 -10.48 15.86
CA ASP A 79 16.88 -9.08 16.29
C ASP A 79 16.48 -8.14 15.14
N GLU A 80 17.07 -8.33 13.95
CA GLU A 80 16.73 -7.59 12.73
C GLU A 80 15.27 -7.84 12.32
N CYS A 81 14.79 -9.10 12.38
CA CYS A 81 13.40 -9.46 12.13
C CYS A 81 12.45 -8.83 13.15
N LYS A 82 12.81 -8.80 14.43
CA LYS A 82 12.00 -8.21 15.50
C LYS A 82 11.91 -6.69 15.34
N ALA A 83 13.02 -6.03 15.02
CA ALA A 83 13.06 -4.60 14.72
C ALA A 83 12.24 -4.25 13.48
N ALA A 84 12.33 -5.04 12.40
CA ALA A 84 11.53 -4.87 11.19
C ALA A 84 10.03 -5.09 11.45
N ARG A 85 9.66 -6.07 12.29
CA ARG A 85 8.27 -6.29 12.74
C ARG A 85 7.76 -5.15 13.61
N ASP A 86 8.58 -4.60 14.52
CA ASP A 86 8.19 -3.43 15.31
C ASP A 86 8.03 -2.18 14.43
N ALA A 87 8.90 -1.98 13.44
CA ALA A 87 8.76 -0.91 12.45
C ALA A 87 7.50 -1.08 11.58
N LYS A 88 7.16 -2.31 11.15
CA LYS A 88 5.88 -2.60 10.47
C LYS A 88 4.70 -2.40 11.40
N ARG A 89 4.78 -2.81 12.67
CA ARG A 89 3.71 -2.64 13.67
C ARG A 89 3.52 -1.16 14.04
N ARG A 90 4.59 -0.35 14.05
CA ARG A 90 4.50 1.12 14.11
C ARG A 90 3.87 1.71 12.87
N LYS A 91 4.10 1.17 11.67
CA LYS A 91 3.37 1.58 10.45
C LYS A 91 1.88 1.21 10.46
N VAL A 92 1.49 0.15 11.17
CA VAL A 92 0.08 -0.26 11.33
C VAL A 92 -0.60 0.46 12.52
N ALA A 93 0.13 0.72 13.60
CA ALA A 93 -0.34 1.50 14.73
C ALA A 93 -0.42 3.00 14.39
N VAL A 94 0.48 3.55 13.57
CA VAL A 94 0.40 4.93 13.02
C VAL A 94 -0.61 5.04 11.87
N ALA A 95 -1.23 3.95 11.43
CA ALA A 95 -2.47 4.01 10.64
C ALA A 95 -3.71 4.02 11.54
N THR A 96 -3.57 3.67 12.82
CA THR A 96 -4.67 3.56 13.80
C THR A 96 -4.66 4.73 14.81
N THR A 97 -3.55 5.46 14.97
CA THR A 97 -3.44 6.67 15.82
C THR A 97 -3.17 7.96 15.04
N ALA A 98 -3.20 7.92 13.70
CA ALA A 98 -3.41 9.10 12.86
C ALA A 98 -4.91 9.43 12.70
N SER A 99 -5.73 9.02 13.67
CA SER A 99 -7.13 9.42 13.79
C SER A 99 -7.31 10.79 14.44
N ASP A 100 -6.24 11.48 14.88
CA ASP A 100 -6.36 12.72 15.66
C ASP A 100 -5.84 14.01 14.99
N LEU A 101 -5.53 13.97 13.69
CA LEU A 101 -5.61 15.15 12.82
C LEU A 101 -6.44 14.77 11.60
N LYS A 102 -7.73 14.60 11.89
CA LYS A 102 -8.82 14.14 11.04
C LYS A 102 -8.92 14.97 9.76
N ALA A 103 -8.45 14.43 8.63
CA ALA A 103 -9.17 14.65 7.38
C ALA A 103 -10.61 14.12 7.63
N PRO A 104 -11.66 14.95 7.49
CA PRO A 104 -13.01 14.49 7.73
C PRO A 104 -13.26 13.25 6.86
N SER A 105 -13.75 12.17 7.47
CA SER A 105 -14.25 11.05 6.69
C SER A 105 -15.21 11.60 5.63
N GLY A 106 -15.28 10.96 4.47
CA GLY A 106 -16.17 11.42 3.40
C GLY A 106 -17.60 11.71 3.89
N ALA A 107 -18.05 11.05 4.96
CA ALA A 107 -19.30 11.30 5.66
C ALA A 107 -19.38 12.67 6.37
N ALA A 108 -18.34 13.12 7.08
CA ALA A 108 -18.34 14.40 7.80
C ALA A 108 -18.31 15.60 6.84
N ALA A 109 -17.56 15.51 5.74
CA ALA A 109 -17.56 16.56 4.73
C ALA A 109 -18.81 16.49 3.83
N GLN A 110 -19.36 15.30 3.56
CA GLN A 110 -20.68 15.14 2.94
C GLN A 110 -21.81 15.68 3.83
N ALA A 111 -21.69 15.55 5.16
CA ALA A 111 -22.61 16.19 6.10
C ALA A 111 -22.52 17.72 6.03
N LYS A 112 -21.31 18.29 5.96
CA LYS A 112 -21.10 19.74 5.74
C LYS A 112 -21.64 20.22 4.39
N PHE A 113 -21.53 19.40 3.35
CA PHE A 113 -22.15 19.66 2.04
C PHE A 113 -23.68 19.67 2.14
N ARG A 114 -24.27 18.64 2.76
CA ARG A 114 -25.73 18.55 2.97
C ARG A 114 -26.27 19.63 3.91
N ALA A 115 -25.45 20.09 4.85
CA ALA A 115 -25.75 21.21 5.73
C ALA A 115 -25.58 22.58 5.05
N GLY A 116 -25.12 22.64 3.80
CA GLY A 116 -24.94 23.90 3.05
C GLY A 116 -23.78 24.78 3.56
N GLU A 117 -22.87 24.23 4.36
CA GLU A 117 -21.75 24.97 4.95
C GLU A 117 -20.64 25.24 3.91
N LEU A 118 -20.61 24.44 2.84
CA LEU A 118 -19.60 24.52 1.77
C LEU A 118 -20.15 25.32 0.60
N ARG A 119 -19.73 26.58 0.48
CA ARG A 119 -20.24 27.53 -0.52
C ARG A 119 -19.76 27.28 -1.95
N TYR A 120 -18.57 26.71 -2.14
CA TYR A 120 -17.98 26.50 -3.46
C TYR A 120 -17.54 25.05 -3.59
N VAL A 121 -18.24 24.25 -4.38
CA VAL A 121 -17.98 22.81 -4.46
C VAL A 121 -17.78 22.40 -5.91
N LEU A 122 -16.64 21.76 -6.17
CA LEU A 122 -16.26 21.19 -7.45
C LEU A 122 -16.34 19.68 -7.38
N GLU A 123 -17.22 19.10 -8.18
CA GLU A 123 -17.25 17.67 -8.44
C GLU A 123 -16.42 17.37 -9.70
N VAL A 124 -15.48 16.45 -9.59
CA VAL A 124 -14.58 16.04 -10.65
C VAL A 124 -14.81 14.56 -10.95
N THR A 125 -15.21 14.28 -12.19
CA THR A 125 -15.43 12.92 -12.70
C THR A 125 -14.43 12.58 -13.79
N TRP A 126 -14.05 11.31 -13.92
CA TRP A 126 -13.17 10.85 -14.99
C TRP A 126 -13.39 9.39 -15.36
N SER A 127 -12.88 9.01 -16.52
CA SER A 127 -12.92 7.63 -17.02
C SER A 127 -11.68 6.86 -16.58
N LYS A 128 -11.86 5.78 -15.81
CA LYS A 128 -10.73 4.93 -15.37
C LYS A 128 -10.07 4.14 -16.51
N LYS A 129 -10.72 4.07 -17.69
CA LYS A 129 -10.17 3.44 -18.89
C LYS A 129 -9.11 4.29 -19.58
N GLU A 130 -9.22 5.61 -19.49
CA GLU A 130 -8.33 6.55 -20.16
C GLU A 130 -7.17 6.91 -19.25
N ARG A 131 -7.47 7.39 -18.04
CA ARG A 131 -6.46 7.75 -17.06
C ARG A 131 -6.97 7.56 -15.63
N GLN A 132 -6.14 6.95 -14.78
CA GLN A 132 -6.45 6.85 -13.36
C GLN A 132 -5.83 8.04 -12.63
N TYR A 133 -6.65 9.02 -12.30
CA TYR A 133 -6.24 10.12 -11.43
C TYR A 133 -6.27 9.68 -9.97
N THR A 134 -5.17 9.93 -9.26
CA THR A 134 -5.11 9.73 -7.81
C THR A 134 -5.60 10.97 -7.05
N HIS A 135 -5.98 10.80 -5.78
CA HIS A 135 -6.42 11.93 -4.95
C HIS A 135 -5.33 13.00 -4.80
N GLY A 136 -4.06 12.59 -4.70
CA GLY A 136 -2.92 13.50 -4.60
C GLY A 136 -2.75 14.36 -5.85
N GLU A 137 -2.80 13.75 -7.05
CA GLU A 137 -2.66 14.46 -8.31
C GLU A 137 -3.80 15.47 -8.53
N LEU A 138 -5.04 15.08 -8.27
CA LEU A 138 -6.18 16.01 -8.39
C LEU A 138 -6.07 17.14 -7.39
N ARG A 139 -5.67 16.85 -6.15
CA ARG A 139 -5.45 17.89 -5.14
C ARG A 139 -4.35 18.85 -5.56
N GLU A 140 -3.23 18.36 -6.08
CA GLU A 140 -2.11 19.21 -6.52
C GLU A 140 -2.52 20.10 -7.70
N LEU A 141 -3.16 19.51 -8.69
CA LEU A 141 -3.68 20.21 -9.86
C LEU A 141 -4.74 21.25 -9.49
N LEU A 142 -5.57 20.98 -8.48
CA LEU A 142 -6.56 21.93 -7.98
C LEU A 142 -5.98 22.94 -6.99
N ALA A 143 -4.89 22.60 -6.29
CA ALA A 143 -4.19 23.47 -5.36
C ALA A 143 -3.51 24.65 -6.07
N GLU A 144 -3.20 24.50 -7.36
CA GLU A 144 -2.77 25.62 -8.21
C GLU A 144 -3.79 26.76 -8.24
N PHE A 145 -5.08 26.45 -8.14
CA PHE A 145 -6.16 27.44 -8.19
C PHE A 145 -6.54 28.01 -6.82
N GLY A 146 -6.00 27.46 -5.72
CA GLY A 146 -6.24 27.94 -4.36
C GLY A 146 -6.32 26.82 -3.32
N GLU A 147 -6.65 27.17 -2.07
CA GLU A 147 -6.80 26.16 -1.02
C GLU A 147 -8.04 25.29 -1.26
N VAL A 148 -7.79 24.00 -1.48
CA VAL A 148 -8.82 22.99 -1.72
C VAL A 148 -9.01 22.12 -0.49
N LYS A 149 -10.24 22.08 0.03
CA LYS A 149 -10.66 21.17 1.10
C LYS A 149 -11.31 19.93 0.47
N PHE A 150 -10.67 18.77 0.60
CA PHE A 150 -11.25 17.51 0.10
C PHE A 150 -12.51 17.14 0.88
N VAL A 151 -13.57 16.75 0.16
CA VAL A 151 -14.87 16.43 0.74
C VAL A 151 -15.11 14.92 0.73
N TYR A 152 -15.17 14.26 -0.43
CA TYR A 152 -15.31 12.80 -0.53
C TYR A 152 -15.07 12.32 -1.96
N GLY A 153 -14.87 11.01 -2.18
CA GLY A 153 -14.87 10.41 -3.53
C GLY A 153 -15.45 9.01 -3.54
N MET A 154 -16.36 8.74 -4.47
CA MET A 154 -16.95 7.42 -4.71
C MET A 154 -16.99 7.15 -6.21
N GLY A 155 -15.90 6.57 -6.72
CA GLY A 155 -15.85 6.10 -8.10
C GLY A 155 -16.46 4.70 -8.24
N SER A 156 -17.19 4.48 -9.34
CA SER A 156 -17.61 3.14 -9.76
C SER A 156 -16.44 2.32 -10.34
N LYS A 157 -16.68 1.04 -10.67
CA LYS A 157 -15.69 0.17 -11.35
C LYS A 157 -15.18 0.77 -12.67
N LYS A 158 -15.98 1.62 -13.33
CA LYS A 158 -15.69 2.19 -14.66
C LYS A 158 -15.37 3.70 -14.66
N LYS A 159 -15.66 4.43 -13.57
CA LYS A 159 -15.54 5.90 -13.51
C LYS A 159 -15.02 6.34 -12.14
N GLY A 160 -14.15 7.33 -12.10
CA GLY A 160 -13.78 8.04 -10.89
C GLY A 160 -14.70 9.23 -10.65
N LEU A 161 -14.95 9.54 -9.37
CA LEU A 161 -15.74 10.69 -8.95
C LEU A 161 -15.18 11.16 -7.60
N VAL A 162 -14.93 12.47 -7.51
CA VAL A 162 -14.45 13.14 -6.30
C VAL A 162 -15.07 14.52 -6.17
N ALA A 163 -15.35 14.96 -4.95
CA ALA A 163 -15.84 16.29 -4.64
C ALA A 163 -14.80 17.05 -3.79
N PHE A 164 -14.54 18.28 -4.20
CA PHE A 164 -13.64 19.22 -3.57
C PHE A 164 -14.39 20.49 -3.19
N ALA A 165 -14.13 21.04 -2.00
CA ALA A 165 -14.63 22.33 -1.59
C ALA A 165 -13.52 23.38 -1.79
N MET A 166 -13.84 24.40 -2.55
CA MET A 166 -12.96 25.53 -2.82
C MET A 166 -13.19 26.62 -1.78
N THR A 167 -12.14 27.38 -1.48
CA THR A 167 -12.20 28.53 -0.55
C THR A 167 -12.67 29.81 -1.24
N SER A 168 -12.58 29.90 -2.57
CA SER A 168 -13.00 31.06 -3.36
C SER A 168 -13.83 30.67 -4.58
N ARG A 169 -14.73 31.57 -4.99
CA ARG A 169 -15.51 31.47 -6.24
C ARG A 169 -14.60 31.43 -7.45
N GLU A 170 -13.53 32.22 -7.45
CA GLU A 170 -12.58 32.32 -8.56
C GLU A 170 -11.76 31.03 -8.70
N ALA A 171 -11.37 30.44 -7.57
CA ALA A 171 -10.71 29.13 -7.54
C ALA A 171 -11.63 28.06 -8.15
N LEU A 172 -12.91 28.05 -7.80
CA LEU A 172 -13.90 27.12 -8.34
C LEU A 172 -14.10 27.29 -9.85
N LEU A 173 -14.25 28.54 -10.31
CA LEU A 173 -14.42 28.84 -11.74
C LEU A 173 -13.17 28.51 -12.55
N SER A 174 -11.98 28.77 -12.01
CA SER A 174 -10.72 28.47 -12.69
C SER A 174 -10.48 26.96 -12.75
N ALA A 175 -10.73 26.26 -11.66
CA ALA A 175 -10.68 24.80 -11.62
C ALA A 175 -11.70 24.14 -12.56
N SER A 176 -12.85 24.77 -12.80
CA SER A 176 -13.83 24.25 -13.76
C SER A 176 -13.32 24.21 -15.21
N LYS A 177 -12.25 24.96 -15.53
CA LYS A 177 -11.62 24.98 -16.87
C LYS A 177 -10.70 23.79 -17.12
N LEU A 178 -10.33 23.04 -16.08
CA LEU A 178 -9.46 21.86 -16.19
C LEU A 178 -10.12 20.70 -16.94
N GLY A 179 -11.45 20.71 -17.00
CA GLY A 179 -12.23 19.66 -17.65
C GLY A 179 -13.43 20.23 -18.37
N ARG A 180 -14.21 19.31 -18.94
CA ARG A 180 -15.49 19.66 -19.54
C ARG A 180 -16.54 19.80 -18.44
N VAL A 181 -17.08 21.00 -18.25
CA VAL A 181 -18.20 21.21 -17.32
C VAL A 181 -19.42 20.41 -17.77
N THR A 182 -19.92 19.54 -16.89
CA THR A 182 -21.09 18.67 -17.13
C THR A 182 -22.35 19.20 -16.46
N CYS A 183 -22.24 19.84 -15.31
CA CYS A 183 -23.36 20.54 -14.68
C CYS A 183 -22.87 21.71 -13.82
N THR A 184 -23.70 22.75 -13.72
CA THR A 184 -23.47 23.88 -12.81
C THR A 184 -24.79 24.21 -12.14
N THR A 185 -24.82 24.15 -10.81
CA THR A 185 -25.97 24.51 -10.00
C THR A 185 -25.58 25.66 -9.09
N GLN A 186 -26.26 26.79 -9.22
CA GLN A 186 -26.06 27.95 -8.37
C GLN A 186 -27.31 28.14 -7.50
N VAL A 187 -27.18 27.85 -6.21
CA VAL A 187 -28.15 28.20 -5.19
C VAL A 187 -27.66 29.46 -4.46
N PRO A 188 -28.54 30.29 -3.85
CA PRO A 188 -28.16 31.58 -3.27
C PRO A 188 -27.02 31.51 -2.23
N SER A 189 -26.85 30.36 -1.57
CA SER A 189 -25.82 30.11 -0.56
C SER A 189 -24.67 29.21 -1.03
N GLN A 190 -24.73 28.63 -2.24
CA GLN A 190 -23.79 27.61 -2.69
C GLN A 190 -23.70 27.50 -4.22
N LEU A 191 -22.47 27.44 -4.74
CA LEU A 191 -22.16 27.20 -6.13
C LEU A 191 -21.54 25.81 -6.27
N PHE A 192 -22.19 24.95 -7.03
CA PHE A 192 -21.80 23.58 -7.31
C PHE A 192 -21.48 23.45 -8.79
N ILE A 193 -20.28 22.98 -9.13
CA ILE A 193 -19.86 22.74 -10.51
C ILE A 193 -19.38 21.30 -10.62
N SER A 194 -19.85 20.56 -11.62
CA SER A 194 -19.34 19.26 -11.98
C SER A 194 -18.57 19.32 -13.28
N ILE A 195 -17.38 18.73 -13.31
CA ILE A 195 -16.52 18.63 -14.49
C ILE A 195 -16.16 17.17 -14.78
N HIS A 196 -15.94 16.88 -16.06
CA HIS A 196 -15.41 15.62 -16.55
C HIS A 196 -14.00 15.83 -17.10
N LEU A 197 -13.03 15.12 -16.53
CA LEU A 197 -11.68 15.01 -17.05
C LEU A 197 -11.63 13.81 -18.01
N SER A 198 -11.15 14.07 -19.22
CA SER A 198 -10.89 13.06 -20.26
C SER A 198 -9.46 12.54 -20.14
#